data_AF-A0A926SLB5-F1
#
_entry.id   AF-A0A926SLB5-F1
#
_cell.length_a   1.000
_cell.length_b   1.000
_cell.length_c   1.000
_cell.angle_alpha   90.00
_cell.angle_beta   90.00
_cell.angle_gamma   90.00
#
_symmetry.space_group_name_H-M   'P 1'
#
loop_
_entity.id
_entity.type
_entity.pdbx_description
1 polymer ?
#
loop_
_entity_poly.entity_id
_entity_poly.type
_entity_poly.pdbx_seq_one_letter_code
_entity_poly.pdbx_strand_id
1 'polypeptide(L)'
;MSHLVLSCVSSHCAALRNPVDRKRTNDAAIGKLSLDKISETPEEGAMDALPLVLNKQQLELMHNGLNQAIDQLQQQNPSQFSNQQEQNLNTYGTDDLDEALGRLTAIDDQLQSEISQWDSDANSAKPVAIDLDSYQVTLLRSSLVDQAGHAEQSLLDDILQQLPEDSPMEDAD
;
A
#
# COMPACT_ATOMS: atom_id res chain seq x y z
N MET A 1 52.47 9.40 -29.88
CA MET A 1 52.28 10.59 -30.75
C MET A 1 50.98 10.38 -31.52
N SER A 2 50.13 11.42 -31.54
CA SER A 2 48.91 11.59 -32.35
C SER A 2 47.72 10.69 -31.96
N HIS A 3 46.48 11.16 -31.72
CA HIS A 3 45.76 12.33 -32.25
C HIS A 3 44.84 13.02 -31.20
N LEU A 4 44.86 14.36 -31.24
CA LEU A 4 43.79 15.29 -30.85
C LEU A 4 42.59 15.19 -31.82
N VAL A 5 41.35 15.35 -31.34
CA VAL A 5 40.30 16.37 -31.66
C VAL A 5 39.12 16.12 -30.68
N LEU A 6 38.63 16.98 -29.77
CA LEU A 6 38.05 18.34 -29.79
C LEU A 6 36.74 18.50 -30.59
N SER A 7 35.60 18.66 -29.88
CA SER A 7 34.43 19.56 -30.11
C SER A 7 33.23 19.08 -29.26
N CYS A 8 32.83 19.72 -28.15
CA CYS A 8 31.97 20.92 -27.97
C CYS A 8 30.55 20.83 -28.58
N VAL A 9 29.51 21.01 -27.73
CA VAL A 9 28.29 21.87 -27.84
C VAL A 9 27.38 21.49 -26.65
N SER A 10 27.39 22.20 -25.52
CA SER A 10 26.58 23.39 -25.18
C SER A 10 25.06 23.28 -25.42
N SER A 11 24.29 23.23 -24.34
CA SER A 11 23.04 24.02 -24.23
C SER A 11 22.71 24.29 -22.77
N HIS A 12 23.13 25.48 -22.33
CA HIS A 12 22.51 26.22 -21.24
C HIS A 12 21.17 26.78 -21.74
N CYS A 13 20.12 26.73 -20.90
CA CYS A 13 19.07 27.74 -20.92
C CYS A 13 18.65 28.03 -19.47
N ALA A 14 19.14 29.15 -18.97
CA ALA A 14 18.74 29.76 -17.72
C ALA A 14 17.58 30.74 -17.97
N ALA A 15 16.61 30.69 -17.07
CA ALA A 15 15.76 31.74 -16.52
C ALA A 15 15.60 33.08 -17.28
N LEU A 16 14.35 33.44 -17.56
CA LEU A 16 13.90 34.84 -17.63
C LEU A 16 12.55 35.02 -16.92
N ARG A 17 12.60 35.79 -15.83
CA ARG A 17 11.47 36.46 -15.14
C ARG A 17 11.05 37.70 -15.94
N ASN A 18 9.75 38.00 -16.01
CA ASN A 18 9.20 39.30 -15.55
C ASN A 18 7.66 39.27 -15.46
N PRO A 19 7.05 40.09 -14.57
CA PRO A 19 5.62 40.12 -14.26
C PRO A 19 4.87 41.23 -15.01
N VAL A 20 3.57 41.04 -15.24
CA VAL A 20 2.63 42.13 -15.58
C VAL A 20 1.34 41.95 -14.77
N ASP A 21 1.13 42.94 -13.89
CA ASP A 21 -0.13 43.29 -13.24
C ASP A 21 -1.04 44.01 -14.25
N ARG A 22 -2.32 43.62 -14.36
CA ARG A 22 -3.49 44.53 -14.25
C ARG A 22 -4.82 43.89 -14.65
N LYS A 23 -5.70 43.83 -13.64
CA LYS A 23 -7.15 44.16 -13.63
C LYS A 23 -8.00 43.91 -14.88
N ARG A 24 -9.05 43.07 -14.72
CA ARG A 24 -10.45 43.49 -14.92
C ARG A 24 -11.45 42.50 -14.31
N THR A 25 -12.19 43.00 -13.32
CA THR A 25 -13.64 42.86 -13.08
C THR A 25 -14.38 41.66 -13.71
N ASN A 26 -15.01 40.85 -12.86
CA ASN A 26 -16.44 40.57 -13.01
C ASN A 26 -17.05 40.26 -11.63
N ASP A 27 -17.86 41.21 -11.20
CA ASP A 27 -18.88 41.08 -10.17
C ASP A 27 -20.04 40.32 -10.82
N ALA A 28 -20.34 39.12 -10.33
CA ALA A 28 -21.56 38.40 -10.67
C ALA A 28 -21.98 37.60 -9.43
N ALA A 29 -22.90 38.20 -8.69
CA ALA A 29 -23.69 37.57 -7.67
C ALA A 29 -24.32 36.26 -8.20
N ILE A 30 -24.03 35.15 -7.53
CA ILE A 30 -24.86 33.95 -7.58
C ILE A 30 -25.29 33.64 -6.15
N GLY A 31 -26.61 33.52 -6.02
CA GLY A 31 -27.33 33.53 -4.75
C GLY A 31 -26.93 32.41 -3.82
N LYS A 32 -27.02 32.74 -2.53
CA LYS A 32 -27.17 31.79 -1.43
C LYS A 32 -28.44 30.98 -1.63
N LEU A 33 -28.32 29.84 -2.28
CA LEU A 33 -29.22 28.71 -2.06
C LEU A 33 -28.55 27.85 -0.98
N SER A 34 -28.92 28.11 0.27
CA SER A 34 -28.75 27.15 1.35
C SER A 34 -29.71 26.00 1.06
N LEU A 35 -29.25 25.03 0.28
CA LEU A 35 -29.91 23.76 0.08
C LEU A 35 -29.19 22.72 0.92
N ASP A 36 -29.96 22.19 1.85
CA ASP A 36 -29.88 20.88 2.49
C ASP A 36 -28.49 20.29 2.68
N LYS A 37 -28.04 20.41 3.92
CA LYS A 37 -27.04 19.55 4.55
C LYS A 37 -27.64 18.15 4.70
N ILE A 38 -27.72 17.42 3.58
CA ILE A 38 -27.89 15.97 3.61
C ILE A 38 -26.48 15.44 3.90
N SER A 39 -26.19 15.26 5.18
CA SER A 39 -25.07 14.46 5.63
C SER A 39 -25.39 13.00 5.32
N GLU A 40 -25.28 12.64 4.04
CA GLU A 40 -25.03 11.27 3.63
C GLU A 40 -23.55 11.02 3.91
N THR A 41 -23.24 10.64 5.14
CA THR A 41 -22.17 9.68 5.37
C THR A 41 -22.75 8.35 4.93
N PRO A 42 -22.34 7.76 3.79
CA PRO A 42 -22.44 6.33 3.69
C PRO A 42 -21.53 5.79 4.80
N GLU A 43 -22.14 5.24 5.85
CA GLU A 43 -21.51 4.17 6.60
C GLU A 43 -21.35 3.01 5.62
N GLU A 44 -20.41 3.15 4.67
CA GLU A 44 -19.77 1.99 4.09
C GLU A 44 -19.15 1.28 5.28
N GLY A 45 -19.44 -0.02 5.43
CA GLY A 45 -18.87 -0.84 6.47
C GLY A 45 -17.35 -0.77 6.36
N ALA A 46 -16.74 0.15 7.11
CA ALA A 46 -15.34 0.13 7.39
C ALA A 46 -15.14 -1.21 8.10
N MET A 47 -14.52 -2.16 7.41
CA MET A 47 -13.84 -3.23 8.09
C MET A 47 -13.01 -2.55 9.18
N ASP A 48 -13.28 -2.86 10.45
CA ASP A 48 -12.59 -2.19 11.55
C ASP A 48 -11.09 -2.40 11.36
N ALA A 49 -10.34 -1.31 11.12
CA ALA A 49 -8.91 -1.37 10.88
C ALA A 49 -8.24 -2.12 12.04
N LEU A 50 -7.39 -3.10 11.71
CA LEU A 50 -6.75 -3.95 12.71
C LEU A 50 -5.79 -3.11 13.55
N PRO A 51 -6.02 -2.98 14.86
CA PRO A 51 -5.14 -2.22 15.74
C PRO A 51 -3.93 -3.08 16.07
N LEU A 52 -2.82 -2.87 15.37
CA LEU A 52 -1.56 -3.58 15.60
C LEU A 52 -0.62 -2.70 16.44
N VAL A 53 0.07 -3.27 17.40
CA VAL A 53 1.14 -2.60 18.16
C VAL A 53 2.47 -3.08 17.61
N LEU A 54 3.07 -2.25 16.75
CA LEU A 54 4.24 -2.60 15.97
C LEU A 54 5.35 -1.59 16.20
N ASN A 55 6.60 -2.01 15.97
CA ASN A 55 7.74 -1.11 15.82
C ASN A 55 8.10 -0.95 14.32
N LYS A 56 9.06 -0.08 14.01
CA LYS A 56 9.44 0.18 12.61
C LYS A 56 10.00 -1.08 11.93
N GLN A 57 10.81 -1.86 12.64
CA GLN A 57 11.40 -3.08 12.09
C GLN A 57 10.31 -4.10 11.72
N GLN A 58 9.28 -4.21 12.53
CA GLN A 58 8.14 -5.08 12.27
C GLN A 58 7.34 -4.63 11.04
N LEU A 59 7.09 -3.32 10.89
CA LEU A 59 6.47 -2.79 9.67
C LEU A 59 7.32 -3.03 8.43
N GLU A 60 8.64 -2.83 8.51
CA GLU A 60 9.56 -3.09 7.41
C GLU A 60 9.58 -4.58 7.05
N LEU A 61 9.50 -5.49 8.03
CA LEU A 61 9.37 -6.93 7.78
C LEU A 61 8.05 -7.27 7.07
N MET A 62 6.93 -6.71 7.53
CA MET A 62 5.63 -6.85 6.87
C MET A 62 5.67 -6.37 5.42
N HIS A 63 6.24 -5.19 5.21
CA HIS A 63 6.40 -4.60 3.88
C HIS A 63 7.29 -5.44 2.97
N ASN A 64 8.40 -5.98 3.48
CA ASN A 64 9.29 -6.86 2.71
C ASN A 64 8.64 -8.22 2.38
N GLY A 65 7.89 -8.81 3.32
CA GLY A 65 7.06 -10.00 3.12
C GLY A 65 6.07 -9.83 1.99
N LEU A 66 5.34 -8.73 2.07
CA LEU A 66 4.32 -8.40 1.09
C LEU A 66 4.91 -8.13 -0.30
N ASN A 67 6.01 -7.37 -0.40
CA ASN A 67 6.70 -7.13 -1.67
C ASN A 67 7.16 -8.43 -2.34
N GLN A 68 7.66 -9.40 -1.56
CA GLN A 68 8.00 -10.72 -2.11
C GLN A 68 6.77 -11.46 -2.63
N ALA A 69 5.63 -11.39 -1.94
CA ALA A 69 4.39 -11.99 -2.40
C ALA A 69 3.87 -11.31 -3.68
N ILE A 70 3.95 -9.98 -3.76
CA ILE A 70 3.61 -9.20 -4.97
C ILE A 70 4.51 -9.61 -6.12
N ASP A 71 5.83 -9.67 -5.93
CA ASP A 71 6.79 -10.06 -6.95
C ASP A 71 6.52 -11.47 -7.47
N GLN A 72 6.20 -12.42 -6.58
CA GLN A 72 5.84 -13.78 -6.96
C GLN A 72 4.56 -13.81 -7.78
N LEU A 73 3.54 -13.05 -7.37
CA LEU A 73 2.26 -12.99 -8.07
C LEU A 73 2.40 -12.33 -9.45
N GLN A 74 3.19 -11.25 -9.57
CA GLN A 74 3.48 -10.58 -10.85
C GLN A 74 4.25 -11.47 -11.83
N GLN A 75 5.06 -12.41 -11.32
CA GLN A 75 5.78 -13.38 -12.15
C GLN A 75 4.87 -14.52 -12.64
N GLN A 76 3.67 -14.69 -12.07
CA GLN A 76 2.74 -15.71 -12.53
C GLN A 76 2.15 -15.33 -13.90
N ASN A 77 2.00 -16.34 -14.76
CA ASN A 77 1.30 -16.15 -16.02
C ASN A 77 -0.21 -16.03 -15.75
N PRO A 78 -0.94 -15.07 -16.34
CA PRO A 78 -2.38 -14.91 -16.14
C PRO A 78 -3.17 -16.19 -16.41
N SER A 79 -2.78 -16.96 -17.43
CA SER A 79 -3.41 -18.24 -17.76
C SER A 79 -3.20 -19.32 -16.69
N GLN A 80 -2.08 -19.29 -15.95
CA GLN A 80 -1.84 -20.19 -14.82
C GLN A 80 -2.62 -19.76 -13.59
N PHE A 81 -2.79 -18.45 -13.39
CA PHE A 81 -3.66 -17.92 -12.34
C PHE A 81 -5.10 -18.37 -12.58
N SER A 82 -5.69 -18.12 -13.75
CA SER A 82 -7.08 -18.51 -14.04
C SER A 82 -7.35 -20.02 -13.94
N ASN A 83 -6.33 -20.87 -14.19
CA ASN A 83 -6.47 -22.33 -14.04
C ASN A 83 -6.55 -22.79 -12.57
N GLN A 84 -6.24 -21.92 -11.61
CA GLN A 84 -6.25 -22.17 -10.16
C GLN A 84 -7.38 -21.41 -9.45
N GLN A 85 -8.48 -21.11 -10.15
CA GLN A 85 -9.60 -20.29 -9.69
C GLN A 85 -10.03 -20.56 -8.23
N GLU A 86 -10.31 -21.82 -7.86
CA GLU A 86 -10.73 -22.17 -6.49
C GLU A 86 -9.65 -21.86 -5.45
N GLN A 87 -8.40 -22.17 -5.76
CA GLN A 87 -7.27 -21.86 -4.89
C GLN A 87 -7.07 -20.34 -4.76
N ASN A 88 -7.26 -19.58 -5.85
CA ASN A 88 -7.09 -18.14 -5.83
C ASN A 88 -8.21 -17.44 -5.05
N LEU A 89 -9.45 -17.89 -5.20
CA LEU A 89 -10.57 -17.39 -4.40
C LEU A 89 -10.34 -17.66 -2.90
N ASN A 90 -9.77 -18.81 -2.56
CA ASN A 90 -9.47 -19.14 -1.16
C ASN A 90 -8.25 -18.37 -0.63
N THR A 91 -7.26 -18.10 -1.47
CA THR A 91 -6.00 -17.45 -1.05
C THR A 91 -6.10 -15.93 -1.09
N TYR A 92 -6.58 -15.37 -2.21
CA TYR A 92 -6.61 -13.95 -2.52
C TYR A 92 -8.01 -13.32 -2.43
N GLY A 93 -9.06 -14.12 -2.24
CA GLY A 93 -10.44 -13.65 -2.29
C GLY A 93 -10.96 -13.33 -3.70
N THR A 94 -10.15 -13.56 -4.73
CA THR A 94 -10.46 -13.27 -6.14
C THR A 94 -9.75 -14.24 -7.07
N ASP A 95 -10.35 -14.50 -8.23
CA ASP A 95 -9.77 -15.28 -9.33
C ASP A 95 -9.19 -14.41 -10.45
N ASP A 96 -9.27 -13.09 -10.29
CA ASP A 96 -8.66 -12.11 -11.16
C ASP A 96 -7.26 -11.72 -10.66
N LEU A 97 -6.26 -11.86 -11.53
CA LEU A 97 -4.86 -11.60 -11.17
C LEU A 97 -4.63 -10.13 -10.87
N ASP A 98 -5.27 -9.23 -11.62
CA ASP A 98 -5.11 -7.78 -11.43
C ASP A 98 -5.77 -7.33 -10.13
N GLU A 99 -6.93 -7.91 -9.77
CA GLU A 99 -7.57 -7.66 -8.48
C GLU A 99 -6.73 -8.20 -7.32
N ALA A 100 -6.17 -9.42 -7.44
CA ALA A 100 -5.31 -10.01 -6.42
C ALA A 100 -4.06 -9.14 -6.19
N LEU A 101 -3.44 -8.66 -7.27
CA LEU A 101 -2.33 -7.71 -7.20
C LEU A 101 -2.77 -6.39 -6.56
N GLY A 102 -3.92 -5.83 -6.96
CA GLY A 102 -4.45 -4.60 -6.39
C GLY A 102 -4.68 -4.69 -4.88
N ARG A 103 -5.18 -5.83 -4.40
CA ARG A 103 -5.36 -6.09 -2.96
C ARG A 103 -4.04 -6.13 -2.21
N LEU A 104 -3.01 -6.77 -2.75
CA LEU A 104 -1.68 -6.79 -2.13
C LEU A 104 -1.02 -5.40 -2.19
N THR A 105 -1.08 -4.71 -3.32
CA THR A 105 -0.51 -3.35 -3.47
C THR A 105 -1.18 -2.34 -2.54
N ALA A 106 -2.49 -2.47 -2.27
CA ALA A 106 -3.16 -1.60 -1.31
C ALA A 106 -2.58 -1.73 0.11
N ILE A 107 -2.23 -2.95 0.54
CA ILE A 107 -1.56 -3.18 1.83
C ILE A 107 -0.14 -2.58 1.79
N ASP A 108 0.56 -2.72 0.67
CA ASP A 108 1.93 -2.24 0.48
C ASP A 108 2.00 -0.71 0.61
N ASP A 109 1.09 -0.01 -0.06
CA ASP A 109 0.97 1.44 0.03
C ASP A 109 0.67 1.92 1.47
N GLN A 110 -0.19 1.19 2.20
CA GLN A 110 -0.48 1.50 3.60
C GLN A 110 0.76 1.31 4.48
N LEU A 111 1.45 0.17 4.37
CA LEU A 111 2.68 -0.12 5.11
C LEU A 111 3.78 0.89 4.80
N GLN A 112 4.00 1.19 3.52
CA GLN A 112 4.99 2.18 3.08
C GLN A 112 4.65 3.58 3.60
N SER A 113 3.37 3.95 3.65
CA SER A 113 2.93 5.21 4.26
C SER A 113 3.30 5.26 5.75
N GLU A 114 2.96 4.23 6.52
CA GLU A 114 3.27 4.16 7.96
C GLU A 114 4.78 4.15 8.25
N ILE A 115 5.57 3.45 7.44
CA ILE A 115 7.05 3.45 7.51
C ILE A 115 7.61 4.85 7.21
N SER A 116 7.08 5.52 6.19
CA SER A 116 7.55 6.85 5.76
C SER A 116 7.22 7.94 6.77
N GLN A 117 6.09 7.80 7.47
CA GLN A 117 5.64 8.69 8.53
C GLN A 117 6.25 8.34 9.89
N TRP A 118 7.12 7.33 9.96
CA TRP A 118 7.72 6.89 11.21
C TRP A 118 8.80 7.86 11.70
N ASP A 119 8.48 8.68 12.70
CA ASP A 119 9.41 9.66 13.29
C ASP A 119 10.11 9.19 14.59
N SER A 120 9.63 8.09 15.17
CA SER A 120 10.19 7.50 16.40
C SER A 120 11.40 6.59 16.14
N ASP A 121 12.07 6.17 17.23
CA ASP A 121 13.10 5.13 17.17
C ASP A 121 12.58 3.83 16.54
N ALA A 122 13.47 3.10 15.85
CA ALA A 122 13.10 1.88 15.13
C ALA A 122 12.55 0.76 16.03
N ASN A 123 12.93 0.77 17.31
CA ASN A 123 12.50 -0.22 18.31
C ASN A 123 11.29 0.25 19.14
N SER A 124 10.81 1.49 18.93
CA SER A 124 9.66 2.01 19.67
C SER A 124 8.40 1.33 19.18
N ALA A 125 7.68 0.59 20.03
CA ALA A 125 6.38 0.04 19.64
C ALA A 125 5.30 1.12 19.75
N LYS A 126 4.46 1.27 18.72
CA LYS A 126 3.33 2.20 18.70
C LYS A 126 2.10 1.54 18.04
N PRO A 127 0.88 1.99 18.37
CA PRO A 127 -0.31 1.56 17.64
C PRO A 127 -0.26 2.01 16.19
N VAL A 128 -0.51 1.08 15.28
CA VAL A 128 -0.63 1.26 13.83
C VAL A 128 -1.97 0.66 13.43
N ALA A 129 -2.78 1.42 12.71
CA ALA A 129 -4.04 0.94 12.17
C ALA A 129 -3.82 0.55 10.71
N ILE A 130 -3.98 -0.73 10.39
CA ILE A 130 -3.91 -1.23 9.01
C ILE A 130 -5.28 -1.78 8.65
N ASP A 131 -5.82 -1.31 7.53
CA ASP A 131 -7.11 -1.76 7.03
C ASP A 131 -6.88 -3.02 6.19
N LEU A 132 -7.14 -4.18 6.80
CA LEU A 132 -6.96 -5.49 6.18
C LEU A 132 -8.29 -6.23 6.22
N ASP A 133 -8.75 -6.70 5.06
CA ASP A 133 -9.79 -7.71 4.98
C ASP A 133 -9.27 -9.10 5.41
N SER A 134 -10.18 -10.04 5.65
CA SER A 134 -9.84 -11.41 6.10
C SER A 134 -8.88 -12.14 5.15
N TYR A 135 -8.98 -11.94 3.84
CA TYR A 135 -8.04 -12.53 2.87
C TYR A 135 -6.69 -11.83 2.93
N GLN A 136 -6.68 -10.51 3.03
CA GLN A 136 -5.45 -9.73 3.19
C GLN A 136 -4.67 -10.10 4.47
N VAL A 137 -5.37 -10.41 5.57
CA VAL A 137 -4.75 -10.98 6.78
C VAL A 137 -4.11 -12.32 6.49
N THR A 138 -4.83 -13.26 5.84
CA THR A 138 -4.30 -14.58 5.49
C THR A 138 -3.05 -14.46 4.61
N LEU A 139 -3.08 -13.58 3.60
CA LEU A 139 -1.95 -13.32 2.70
C LEU A 139 -0.74 -12.78 3.46
N LEU A 140 -0.94 -11.78 4.30
CA LEU A 140 0.11 -11.18 5.11
C LEU A 140 0.73 -12.21 6.05
N ARG A 141 -0.09 -13.01 6.75
CA ARG A 141 0.38 -14.11 7.61
C ARG A 141 1.20 -15.12 6.82
N SER A 142 0.72 -15.58 5.66
CA SER A 142 1.44 -16.53 4.82
C SER A 142 2.81 -15.99 4.40
N SER A 143 2.85 -14.73 3.94
CA SER A 143 4.10 -14.08 3.52
C SER A 143 5.13 -13.98 4.66
N LEU A 144 4.67 -13.76 5.90
CA LEU A 144 5.52 -13.66 7.08
C LEU A 144 6.02 -15.03 7.56
N VAL A 145 5.18 -16.07 7.47
CA VAL A 145 5.56 -17.45 7.80
C VAL A 145 6.64 -17.96 6.85
N ASP A 146 6.54 -17.66 5.55
CA ASP A 146 7.56 -18.02 4.56
C ASP A 146 8.91 -17.34 4.83
N GLN A 147 8.91 -16.18 5.50
CA GLN A 147 10.13 -15.46 5.93
C GLN A 147 10.72 -15.93 7.26
N ALA A 148 10.01 -16.75 8.04
CA ALA A 148 10.42 -17.18 9.37
C ALA A 148 11.71 -18.06 9.40
N GLY A 149 12.33 -18.32 8.25
CA GLY A 149 13.65 -18.97 8.15
C GLY A 149 14.85 -18.08 8.49
N HIS A 150 14.66 -16.78 8.75
CA HIS A 150 15.72 -15.79 8.94
C HIS A 150 15.87 -15.27 10.39
N ALA A 151 16.87 -14.40 10.64
CA ALA A 151 17.35 -13.99 11.96
C ALA A 151 16.33 -13.20 12.82
N GLU A 152 15.14 -12.92 12.28
CA GLU A 152 14.11 -12.07 12.88
C GLU A 152 12.87 -12.83 13.39
N GLN A 153 12.97 -14.14 13.65
CA GLN A 153 11.85 -14.99 14.12
C GLN A 153 11.06 -14.39 15.30
N SER A 154 11.73 -13.77 16.28
CA SER A 154 11.03 -13.17 17.42
C SER A 154 10.13 -12.01 17.00
N LEU A 155 10.58 -11.17 16.07
CA LEU A 155 9.79 -10.03 15.59
C LEU A 155 8.60 -10.50 14.76
N LEU A 156 8.79 -11.57 13.98
CA LEU A 156 7.74 -12.20 13.18
C LEU A 156 6.67 -12.86 14.07
N ASP A 157 7.08 -13.57 15.13
CA ASP A 157 6.15 -14.19 16.08
C ASP A 157 5.27 -13.13 16.77
N ASP A 158 5.86 -12.02 17.20
CA ASP A 158 5.12 -10.88 17.79
C ASP A 158 4.10 -10.26 16.81
N ILE A 159 4.36 -10.29 15.50
CA ILE A 159 3.39 -9.83 14.48
C ILE A 159 2.28 -10.88 14.30
N LEU A 160 2.67 -12.15 14.15
CA LEU A 160 1.73 -13.25 13.92
C LEU A 160 0.76 -13.49 15.08
N GLN A 161 1.17 -13.20 16.32
CA GLN A 161 0.29 -13.24 17.49
C GLN A 161 -0.78 -12.15 17.49
N GLN A 162 -0.55 -11.04 16.78
CA GLN A 162 -1.49 -9.91 16.71
C GLN A 162 -2.45 -10.00 15.52
N LEU A 163 -2.07 -10.71 14.46
CA LEU A 163 -2.93 -10.95 13.32
C LEU A 163 -3.96 -12.04 13.66
N PRO A 164 -5.26 -11.87 13.34
CA PRO A 164 -6.24 -12.92 13.58
C PRO A 164 -5.88 -14.20 12.80
N GLU A 165 -6.14 -15.35 13.41
CA GLU A 165 -5.90 -16.66 12.77
C GLU A 165 -7.04 -17.05 11.83
N ASP A 166 -8.23 -16.48 12.03
CA ASP A 166 -9.44 -16.76 11.27
C ASP A 166 -9.24 -16.42 9.79
N SER A 167 -9.10 -17.49 9.02
CA SER A 167 -9.26 -17.45 7.58
C SER A 167 -10.76 -17.28 7.26
N PRO A 168 -11.13 -16.64 6.14
CA PRO A 168 -12.53 -16.39 5.76
C PRO A 168 -13.42 -17.64 5.56
N MET A 169 -12.96 -18.84 5.90
CA MET A 169 -13.65 -20.12 5.64
C MET A 169 -14.09 -20.90 6.88
N GLU A 170 -13.98 -20.38 8.10
CA GLU A 170 -14.31 -21.18 9.32
C GLU A 170 -15.75 -21.06 9.84
N ASP A 171 -16.69 -20.46 9.08
CA ASP A 171 -18.10 -20.30 9.50
C ASP A 171 -19.11 -20.73 8.41
N ALA A 172 -18.90 -21.93 7.85
CA ALA A 172 -19.89 -22.59 7.00
C ALA A 172 -20.18 -24.03 7.48
N ASP A 173 -20.88 -24.14 8.62
CA ASP A 173 -21.58 -25.37 9.05
C ASP A 173 -23.10 -25.14 9.11
#